data_AF-W4RTG5-F1
#
_entry.id   AF-W4RTG5-F1
#
_cell.length_a   1.000
_cell.length_b   1.000
_cell.length_c   1.000
_cell.angle_alpha   90.00
_cell.angle_beta   90.00
_cell.angle_gamma   90.00
#
_symmetry.space_group_name_H-M   'P 1'
#
loop_
_entity.id
_entity.type
_entity.pdbx_description
1 polymer ?
#
loop_
_entity_poly.entity_id
_entity_poly.type
_entity_poly.pdbx_seq_one_letter_code
_entity_poly.pdbx_strand_id
1 'polypeptide(L)'
;MNKLAKSFAVIGLSALIIAGCGSPEESESTGKAPAAQPAAAPEKNEGDQKTSDQEKDNEEGIIRIMEQNIAYTENGEQKEETAFLKYNDNQNYSMYVLPEYELSAEEPNKDVLMWTEDDSVFMRIELLPADAEWALVEENSKAQLAAVGPEVTKTQTPEDPFFNNAWAMETNSGSDIVTTYLIKNQEQPLKLTLFTKEDADHRNAFLEMAKTIMKENK
;
A
#
# COMPACT_ATOMS: atom_id res chain seq x y z
N MET A 1 5.21 4.45 59.84
CA MET A 1 5.48 3.08 60.35
C MET A 1 4.17 2.31 60.36
N ASN A 2 4.23 1.03 59.96
CA ASN A 2 3.17 0.00 59.87
C ASN A 2 2.74 -0.30 58.43
N LYS A 3 2.68 -1.55 57.94
CA LYS A 3 3.35 -2.84 58.23
C LYS A 3 2.83 -3.79 57.14
N LEU A 4 3.73 -4.55 56.50
CA LEU A 4 3.54 -5.94 56.02
C LEU A 4 2.40 -6.21 55.00
N ALA A 5 2.71 -6.34 53.71
CA ALA A 5 3.20 -7.56 53.04
C ALA A 5 2.22 -8.74 53.06
N LYS A 6 1.81 -9.18 51.85
CA LYS A 6 1.57 -10.59 51.49
C LYS A 6 1.49 -10.70 49.97
N SER A 7 2.61 -11.11 49.37
CA SER A 7 2.69 -11.61 48.01
C SER A 7 2.02 -12.98 47.94
N PHE A 8 1.13 -13.19 46.96
CA PHE A 8 0.79 -14.53 46.49
C PHE A 8 1.24 -14.63 45.04
N ALA A 9 2.39 -15.28 44.86
CA ALA A 9 2.80 -15.84 43.59
C ALA A 9 2.00 -17.13 43.38
N VAL A 10 1.29 -17.23 42.25
CA VAL A 10 0.83 -18.53 41.73
C VAL A 10 1.39 -18.66 40.32
N ILE A 11 2.38 -19.54 40.24
CA ILE A 11 3.04 -20.02 39.04
C ILE A 11 2.05 -20.95 38.33
N GLY A 12 1.74 -20.65 37.08
CA GLY A 12 1.01 -21.52 36.15
C GLY A 12 1.81 -21.67 34.87
N LEU A 13 2.87 -22.47 34.91
CA LEU A 13 3.69 -22.82 33.76
C LEU A 13 2.99 -23.96 32.99
N SER A 14 2.27 -23.62 31.92
CA SER A 14 1.72 -24.62 30.99
C SER A 14 2.51 -24.56 29.68
N ALA A 15 3.55 -25.39 29.61
CA ALA A 15 4.25 -25.69 28.37
C ALA A 15 3.44 -26.75 27.59
N LEU A 16 2.87 -26.35 26.45
CA LEU A 16 2.41 -27.28 25.43
C LEU A 16 3.54 -27.44 24.41
N ILE A 17 4.22 -28.58 24.51
CA ILE A 17 5.18 -29.03 23.50
C ILE A 17 4.38 -29.67 22.37
N ILE A 18 4.25 -28.97 21.25
CA ILE A 18 3.87 -29.61 19.98
C ILE A 18 5.16 -29.99 19.27
N ALA A 19 5.63 -31.21 19.50
CA ALA A 19 6.59 -31.88 18.63
C ALA A 19 5.78 -32.72 17.63
N GLY A 20 5.78 -32.29 16.36
CA GLY A 20 5.07 -32.93 15.26
C GLY A 20 5.92 -32.94 13.99
N CYS A 21 6.79 -33.94 13.93
CA CYS A 21 7.44 -34.62 12.80
C CYS A 21 7.31 -34.07 11.36
N GLY A 22 8.46 -33.94 10.67
CA GLY A 22 8.52 -34.00 9.21
C GLY A 22 9.73 -33.29 8.59
N SER A 23 10.87 -33.95 8.53
CA SER A 23 12.07 -33.52 7.78
C SER A 23 12.51 -34.71 6.91
N PRO A 24 13.47 -34.54 5.98
CA PRO A 24 13.30 -34.04 4.62
C PRO A 24 13.61 -35.13 3.57
N GLU A 25 13.26 -34.94 2.30
CA GLU A 25 13.90 -35.67 1.20
C GLU A 25 14.61 -34.67 0.28
N GLU A 26 15.92 -34.60 0.50
CA GLU A 26 16.91 -34.05 -0.41
C GLU A 26 17.49 -35.25 -1.19
N SER A 27 17.38 -35.22 -2.51
CA SER A 27 18.08 -36.17 -3.39
C SER A 27 19.06 -35.39 -4.27
N GLU A 28 20.32 -35.40 -3.87
CA GLU A 28 21.44 -35.16 -4.79
C GLU A 28 21.68 -36.40 -5.67
N SER A 29 21.96 -36.17 -6.94
CA SER A 29 22.98 -36.94 -7.66
C SER A 29 23.44 -36.18 -8.91
N THR A 30 24.69 -35.71 -8.83
CA THR A 30 25.78 -35.75 -9.84
C THR A 30 25.38 -35.69 -11.33
N GLY A 31 25.90 -34.81 -12.18
CA GLY A 31 27.18 -34.12 -12.22
C GLY A 31 27.81 -34.35 -13.61
N LYS A 32 28.03 -33.28 -14.40
CA LYS A 32 29.18 -33.07 -15.31
C LYS A 32 29.00 -31.85 -16.21
N ALA A 33 29.85 -30.84 -16.00
CA ALA A 33 30.29 -29.94 -17.06
C ALA A 33 31.32 -30.66 -17.96
N PRO A 34 31.54 -30.18 -19.20
CA PRO A 34 32.79 -29.44 -19.41
C PRO A 34 32.72 -28.24 -20.41
N ALA A 35 33.40 -27.16 -20.00
CA ALA A 35 34.35 -26.28 -20.73
C ALA A 35 34.09 -25.74 -22.17
N ALA A 36 33.98 -24.40 -22.23
CA ALA A 36 34.72 -23.39 -23.03
C ALA A 36 34.82 -23.44 -24.60
N GLN A 37 34.13 -22.45 -25.24
CA GLN A 37 34.52 -21.45 -26.29
C GLN A 37 35.51 -21.80 -27.46
N PRO A 38 35.49 -21.11 -28.64
CA PRO A 38 35.22 -19.67 -28.85
C PRO A 38 34.55 -19.16 -30.17
N ALA A 39 34.13 -17.88 -30.11
CA ALA A 39 34.14 -16.81 -31.13
C ALA A 39 33.27 -16.88 -32.42
N ALA A 40 32.35 -15.91 -32.56
CA ALA A 40 32.43 -14.83 -33.57
C ALA A 40 31.20 -13.89 -33.50
N ALA A 41 31.45 -12.59 -33.30
CA ALA A 41 30.62 -11.47 -33.78
C ALA A 41 31.45 -10.78 -34.89
N PRO A 42 30.95 -9.82 -35.69
CA PRO A 42 29.66 -9.11 -35.63
C PRO A 42 28.95 -8.96 -37.00
N GLU A 43 27.67 -8.59 -37.02
CA GLU A 43 27.15 -7.70 -38.09
C GLU A 43 26.12 -6.72 -37.54
N LYS A 44 26.35 -5.45 -37.87
CA LYS A 44 25.45 -4.31 -37.71
C LYS A 44 24.22 -4.49 -38.59
N ASN A 45 23.05 -4.10 -38.10
CA ASN A 45 22.10 -3.37 -38.93
C ASN A 45 21.35 -2.33 -38.10
N GLU A 46 21.57 -1.07 -38.47
CA GLU A 46 20.72 0.07 -38.15
C GLU A 46 19.42 -0.07 -38.95
N GLY A 47 18.28 0.34 -38.38
CA GLY A 47 17.07 0.55 -39.19
C GLY A 47 15.75 0.48 -38.42
N ASP A 48 15.19 1.66 -38.17
CA ASP A 48 13.78 1.98 -38.02
C ASP A 48 13.01 1.51 -36.77
N GLN A 49 13.09 2.42 -35.79
CA GLN A 49 12.07 2.72 -34.81
C GLN A 49 10.74 3.06 -35.51
N LYS A 50 9.80 2.12 -35.50
CA LYS A 50 8.43 2.32 -35.95
C LYS A 50 7.50 2.29 -34.74
N THR A 51 7.04 3.48 -34.35
CA THR A 51 5.87 3.69 -33.50
C THR A 51 4.74 2.80 -33.98
N SER A 52 4.24 1.94 -33.10
CA SER A 52 3.08 1.10 -33.36
C SER A 52 2.01 1.48 -32.34
N ASP A 53 1.21 2.49 -32.70
CA ASP A 53 -0.18 2.54 -32.25
C ASP A 53 -0.86 1.26 -32.73
N GLN A 54 -1.20 0.38 -31.80
CA GLN A 54 -2.14 -0.71 -32.02
C GLN A 54 -3.24 -0.60 -30.97
N GLU A 55 -4.30 0.11 -31.34
CA GLU A 55 -5.64 -0.20 -30.86
C GLU A 55 -6.02 -1.59 -31.40
N LYS A 56 -6.32 -2.50 -30.47
CA LYS A 56 -7.05 -3.75 -30.72
C LYS A 56 -8.03 -4.01 -29.58
N ASP A 57 -9.24 -3.58 -29.87
CA ASP A 57 -10.58 -4.01 -29.45
C ASP A 57 -10.68 -5.31 -28.61
N ASN A 58 -11.08 -5.11 -27.34
CA ASN A 58 -12.08 -5.82 -26.53
C ASN A 58 -11.94 -7.32 -26.20
N GLU A 59 -11.15 -7.60 -25.17
CA GLU A 59 -11.53 -8.32 -23.92
C GLU A 59 -10.73 -7.71 -22.75
N GLU A 60 -10.77 -6.37 -22.63
CA GLU A 60 -9.64 -5.55 -22.16
C GLU A 60 -9.37 -5.59 -20.64
N GLY A 61 -8.58 -6.56 -20.20
CA GLY A 61 -7.70 -6.36 -19.05
C GLY A 61 -6.63 -5.33 -19.41
N ILE A 62 -6.62 -4.18 -18.72
CA ILE A 62 -5.60 -3.14 -18.91
C ILE A 62 -4.22 -3.77 -18.63
N ILE A 63 -3.38 -3.90 -19.65
CA ILE A 63 -2.00 -4.37 -19.47
C ILE A 63 -1.22 -3.28 -18.74
N ARG A 64 -0.88 -3.53 -17.47
CA ARG A 64 -0.03 -2.64 -16.67
C ARG A 64 1.44 -2.93 -16.94
N ILE A 65 2.19 -1.90 -17.34
CA ILE A 65 3.65 -1.98 -17.45
C ILE A 65 4.30 -2.02 -16.06
N MET A 66 5.54 -2.47 -15.96
CA MET A 66 6.20 -2.71 -14.67
C MET A 66 6.56 -1.43 -13.90
N GLU A 67 6.66 -0.30 -14.60
CA GLU A 67 7.07 0.98 -14.04
C GLU A 67 6.36 2.12 -14.75
N GLN A 68 6.12 3.22 -14.02
CA GLN A 68 5.63 4.47 -14.60
C GLN A 68 6.12 5.64 -13.77
N ASN A 69 6.25 6.83 -14.37
CA ASN A 69 6.53 8.03 -13.61
C ASN A 69 5.28 8.51 -12.87
N ILE A 70 5.45 8.93 -11.63
CA ILE A 70 4.44 9.61 -10.82
C ILE A 70 4.98 10.99 -10.45
N ALA A 71 4.24 12.03 -10.84
CA ALA A 71 4.49 13.39 -10.40
C ALA A 71 3.71 13.65 -9.11
N TYR A 72 4.36 14.22 -8.11
CA TYR A 72 3.76 14.50 -6.81
C TYR A 72 4.41 15.73 -6.17
N THR A 73 3.85 16.19 -5.06
CA THR A 73 4.36 17.28 -4.23
C THR A 73 4.72 16.73 -2.85
N GLU A 74 5.87 17.13 -2.35
CA GLU A 74 6.31 16.80 -0.99
C GLU A 74 6.90 18.07 -0.37
N ASN A 75 6.40 18.45 0.81
CA ASN A 75 6.82 19.69 1.49
C ASN A 75 6.77 20.95 0.61
N GLY A 76 5.84 20.99 -0.36
CA GLY A 76 5.65 22.11 -1.30
C GLY A 76 6.56 22.08 -2.53
N GLU A 77 7.45 21.10 -2.65
CA GLU A 77 8.31 20.91 -3.83
C GLU A 77 7.70 19.88 -4.78
N GLN A 78 7.67 20.19 -6.07
CA GLN A 78 7.22 19.27 -7.11
C GLN A 78 8.33 18.27 -7.44
N LYS A 79 8.00 16.98 -7.38
CA LYS A 79 8.86 15.85 -7.71
C LYS A 79 8.23 15.00 -8.80
N GLU A 80 9.05 14.28 -9.53
CA GLU A 80 8.62 13.22 -10.45
C GLU A 80 9.61 12.07 -10.35
N GLU A 81 9.12 10.88 -10.08
CA GLU A 81 9.95 9.69 -9.89
C GLU A 81 9.31 8.47 -10.52
N THR A 82 10.15 7.50 -10.88
CA THR A 82 9.70 6.21 -11.41
C THR A 82 9.20 5.33 -10.27
N ALA A 83 7.91 5.01 -10.30
CA ALA A 83 7.25 4.10 -9.39
C ALA A 83 7.11 2.71 -10.02
N PHE A 84 7.13 1.67 -9.17
CA PHE A 84 7.13 0.28 -9.62
C PHE A 84 5.82 -0.41 -9.29
N LEU A 85 5.32 -1.21 -10.23
CA LEU A 85 4.10 -1.98 -10.06
C LEU A 85 4.28 -3.02 -8.95
N LYS A 86 3.37 -2.98 -7.97
CA LYS A 86 3.27 -3.94 -6.86
C LYS A 86 1.89 -4.58 -6.88
N TYR A 87 1.87 -5.89 -6.71
CA TYR A 87 0.65 -6.67 -6.54
C TYR A 87 0.46 -6.97 -5.06
N ASN A 88 -0.75 -6.75 -4.57
CA ASN A 88 -1.15 -7.05 -3.21
C ASN A 88 -2.15 -8.21 -3.20
N ASP A 89 -1.71 -9.34 -2.66
CA ASP A 89 -2.53 -10.55 -2.57
C ASP A 89 -3.50 -10.55 -1.38
N ASN A 90 -3.30 -9.67 -0.39
CA ASN A 90 -4.17 -9.56 0.79
C ASN A 90 -5.55 -8.99 0.42
N GLN A 91 -5.58 -8.01 -0.49
CA GLN A 91 -6.82 -7.36 -0.95
C GLN A 91 -7.10 -7.54 -2.46
N ASN A 92 -6.26 -8.27 -3.19
CA ASN A 92 -6.38 -8.52 -4.64
C ASN A 92 -6.44 -7.23 -5.47
N TYR A 93 -5.43 -6.38 -5.33
CA TYR A 93 -5.25 -5.19 -6.17
C TYR A 93 -3.79 -5.03 -6.56
N SER A 94 -3.51 -4.14 -7.50
CA SER A 94 -2.16 -3.67 -7.79
C SER A 94 -2.10 -2.14 -7.76
N MET A 95 -0.92 -1.61 -7.47
CA MET A 95 -0.63 -0.18 -7.49
C MET A 95 0.82 0.09 -7.83
N TYR A 96 1.14 1.29 -8.31
CA TYR A 96 2.52 1.73 -8.44
C TYR A 96 3.00 2.35 -7.14
N VAL A 97 4.18 1.93 -6.69
CA VAL A 97 4.79 2.37 -5.42
C VAL A 97 6.10 3.08 -5.71
N LEU A 98 6.24 4.29 -5.17
CA LEU A 98 7.45 5.10 -5.25
C LEU A 98 8.61 4.45 -4.46
N PRO A 99 9.88 4.67 -4.85
CA PRO A 99 11.03 3.94 -4.27
C PRO A 99 11.22 4.08 -2.75
N GLU A 100 10.85 5.22 -2.17
CA GLU A 100 11.00 5.50 -0.73
C GLU A 100 9.82 5.00 0.13
N TYR A 101 8.90 4.25 -0.48
CA TYR A 101 7.71 3.74 0.17
C TYR A 101 7.64 2.22 0.09
N GLU A 102 7.07 1.63 1.14
CA GLU A 102 6.88 0.19 1.24
C GLU A 102 5.39 -0.14 1.38
N LEU A 103 4.88 -1.01 0.51
CA LEU A 103 3.54 -1.57 0.61
C LEU A 103 3.59 -2.91 1.34
N SER A 104 2.86 -3.03 2.44
CA SER A 104 2.78 -4.23 3.27
C SER A 104 1.34 -4.55 3.68
N ALA A 105 1.07 -5.81 4.00
CA ALA A 105 -0.21 -6.22 4.57
C ALA A 105 -0.16 -6.11 6.10
N GLU A 106 -1.19 -5.53 6.72
CA GLU A 106 -1.29 -5.34 8.18
C GLU A 106 -2.27 -6.37 8.79
N GLU A 107 -3.51 -6.37 8.31
CA GLU A 107 -4.60 -7.25 8.74
C GLU A 107 -5.38 -7.73 7.51
N PRO A 108 -6.26 -8.74 7.63
CA PRO A 108 -7.21 -9.02 6.57
C PRO A 108 -7.97 -7.76 6.15
N ASN A 109 -7.97 -7.47 4.85
CA ASN A 109 -8.62 -6.30 4.25
C ASN A 109 -7.99 -4.93 4.63
N LYS A 110 -6.75 -4.92 5.12
CA LYS A 110 -5.99 -3.70 5.40
C LYS A 110 -4.56 -3.84 4.95
N ASP A 111 -4.12 -2.89 4.14
CA ASP A 111 -2.74 -2.73 3.73
C ASP A 111 -2.22 -1.37 4.17
N VAL A 112 -0.90 -1.28 4.31
CA VAL A 112 -0.20 -0.07 4.73
C VAL A 112 0.85 0.26 3.69
N LEU A 113 0.79 1.49 3.18
CA LEU A 113 1.82 2.11 2.37
C LEU A 113 2.59 3.09 3.26
N MET A 114 3.83 2.77 3.59
CA MET A 114 4.62 3.45 4.61
C MET A 114 5.80 4.18 3.98
N TRP A 115 6.11 5.38 4.45
CA TRP A 115 7.37 6.04 4.11
C TRP A 115 8.50 5.39 4.90
N THR A 116 9.57 5.00 4.21
CA THR A 116 10.62 4.15 4.80
C THR A 116 11.56 4.88 5.77
N GLU A 117 11.61 6.21 5.73
CA GLU A 117 12.44 7.01 6.63
C GLU A 117 11.78 7.27 8.00
N ASP A 118 10.44 7.34 8.03
CA ASP A 118 9.66 7.51 9.26
C ASP A 118 8.38 6.65 9.22
N ASP A 119 8.39 5.56 9.99
CA ASP A 119 7.30 4.57 10.02
C ASP A 119 5.98 5.10 10.61
N SER A 120 6.00 6.27 11.24
CA SER A 120 4.79 6.95 11.70
C SER A 120 4.08 7.73 10.59
N VAL A 121 4.70 7.85 9.41
CA VAL A 121 4.11 8.46 8.21
C VAL A 121 3.69 7.36 7.24
N PHE A 122 2.38 7.11 7.16
CA PHE A 122 1.85 6.02 6.34
C PHE A 122 0.41 6.25 5.92
N MET A 123 -0.02 5.55 4.87
CA MET A 123 -1.40 5.47 4.44
C MET A 123 -1.91 4.05 4.61
N ARG A 124 -3.01 3.89 5.36
CA ARG A 124 -3.79 2.65 5.37
C ARG A 124 -4.77 2.65 4.20
N ILE A 125 -4.81 1.52 3.49
CA ILE A 125 -5.65 1.25 2.32
C ILE A 125 -6.65 0.15 2.66
N GLU A 126 -7.93 0.44 2.51
CA GLU A 126 -9.04 -0.50 2.69
C GLU A 126 -9.89 -0.51 1.43
N LEU A 127 -9.93 -1.64 0.72
CA LEU A 127 -10.91 -1.89 -0.35
C LEU A 127 -12.24 -2.24 0.32
N LEU A 128 -13.24 -1.40 0.10
CA LEU A 128 -14.57 -1.58 0.65
C LEU A 128 -15.44 -2.40 -0.33
N PRO A 129 -16.42 -3.16 0.19
CA PRO A 129 -17.33 -3.89 -0.68
C PRO A 129 -18.25 -2.93 -1.46
N ALA A 130 -18.68 -3.35 -2.65
CA ALA A 130 -19.50 -2.53 -3.56
C ALA A 130 -20.85 -2.09 -2.94
N ASP A 131 -21.37 -2.86 -1.99
CA ASP A 131 -22.60 -2.61 -1.24
C ASP A 131 -22.36 -1.96 0.13
N ALA A 132 -21.20 -1.31 0.34
CA ALA A 132 -20.90 -0.62 1.58
C ALA A 132 -21.97 0.42 1.96
N GLU A 133 -22.45 0.33 3.20
CA GLU A 133 -23.41 1.29 3.78
C GLU A 133 -22.71 2.60 4.14
N TRP A 134 -22.67 3.54 3.19
CA TRP A 134 -21.87 4.77 3.30
C TRP A 134 -22.12 5.60 4.55
N ALA A 135 -23.36 5.64 5.06
CA ALA A 135 -23.66 6.35 6.30
C ALA A 135 -22.90 5.75 7.49
N LEU A 136 -22.82 4.42 7.57
CA LEU A 136 -22.07 3.71 8.59
C LEU A 136 -20.56 3.86 8.39
N VAL A 137 -20.08 3.80 7.15
CA VAL A 137 -18.65 4.01 6.83
C VAL A 137 -18.21 5.41 7.24
N GLU A 138 -19.01 6.45 6.93
CA GLU A 138 -18.74 7.82 7.35
C GLU A 138 -18.78 7.99 8.87
N GLU A 139 -19.79 7.43 9.55
CA GLU A 139 -19.91 7.49 11.01
C GLU A 139 -18.70 6.85 11.69
N ASN A 140 -18.32 5.64 11.26
CA ASN A 140 -17.16 4.95 11.78
C ASN A 140 -15.86 5.71 11.50
N SER A 141 -15.71 6.31 10.32
CA SER A 141 -14.53 7.11 9.97
C SER A 141 -14.42 8.36 10.86
N LYS A 142 -15.53 9.05 11.14
CA LYS A 142 -15.55 10.18 12.09
C LYS A 142 -15.19 9.74 13.50
N ALA A 143 -15.71 8.59 13.95
CA ALA A 143 -15.40 8.05 15.28
C ALA A 143 -13.92 7.68 15.40
N GLN A 144 -13.31 7.13 14.36
CA GLN A 144 -11.87 6.82 14.31
C GLN A 144 -11.02 8.10 14.38
N LEU A 145 -11.36 9.14 13.61
CA LEU A 145 -10.68 10.43 13.68
C LEU A 145 -10.83 11.06 15.08
N ALA A 146 -12.04 11.05 15.65
CA ALA A 146 -12.29 11.62 16.99
C ALA A 146 -11.58 10.87 18.13
N ALA A 147 -11.11 9.64 17.88
CA ALA A 147 -10.27 8.90 18.84
C ALA A 147 -8.80 9.35 18.80
N VAL A 148 -8.36 9.99 17.72
CA VAL A 148 -6.99 10.49 17.55
C VAL A 148 -6.87 11.93 18.04
N GLY A 149 -7.74 12.82 17.56
CA GLY A 149 -7.67 14.25 17.86
C GLY A 149 -8.99 14.82 18.40
N PRO A 150 -8.93 15.96 19.10
CA PRO A 150 -10.08 16.54 19.80
C PRO A 150 -11.10 17.18 18.86
N GLU A 151 -10.72 17.52 17.63
CA GLU A 151 -11.57 18.18 16.65
C GLU A 151 -11.47 17.49 15.29
N VAL A 152 -12.63 17.16 14.70
CA VAL A 152 -12.72 16.52 13.38
C VAL A 152 -13.39 17.50 12.42
N THR A 153 -12.68 17.91 11.38
CA THR A 153 -13.13 18.92 10.43
C THR A 153 -13.20 18.36 9.01
N LYS A 154 -14.01 18.98 8.15
CA LYS A 154 -14.01 18.64 6.72
C LYS A 154 -12.75 19.20 6.09
N THR A 155 -12.11 18.42 5.23
CA THR A 155 -10.98 18.87 4.42
C THR A 155 -11.30 18.81 2.94
N GLN A 156 -10.44 19.38 2.12
CA GLN A 156 -10.61 19.43 0.67
C GLN A 156 -10.19 18.09 0.04
N THR A 157 -10.90 17.73 -1.02
CA THR A 157 -10.51 16.65 -1.93
C THR A 157 -9.77 17.25 -3.13
N PRO A 158 -8.74 16.57 -3.66
CA PRO A 158 -8.10 17.01 -4.90
C PRO A 158 -9.10 17.17 -6.05
N GLU A 159 -8.85 18.12 -6.95
CA GLU A 159 -9.61 18.31 -8.19
C GLU A 159 -9.18 17.27 -9.24
N ASP A 160 -9.61 16.03 -9.03
CA ASP A 160 -9.27 14.89 -9.89
C ASP A 160 -10.46 13.92 -9.96
N PRO A 161 -10.76 13.32 -11.14
CA PRO A 161 -11.89 12.40 -11.30
C PRO A 161 -11.91 11.23 -10.31
N PHE A 162 -10.75 10.78 -9.83
CA PHE A 162 -10.63 9.74 -8.82
C PHE A 162 -11.38 10.11 -7.53
N PHE A 163 -11.43 11.40 -7.18
CA PHE A 163 -12.11 11.91 -5.99
C PHE A 163 -13.54 12.40 -6.26
N ASN A 164 -14.13 12.08 -7.41
CA ASN A 164 -15.53 12.41 -7.67
C ASN A 164 -16.44 11.79 -6.60
N ASN A 165 -17.27 12.63 -5.97
CA ASN A 165 -18.13 12.27 -4.82
C ASN A 165 -17.37 11.73 -3.60
N ALA A 166 -16.06 12.03 -3.49
CA ALA A 166 -15.30 11.66 -2.32
C ALA A 166 -15.75 12.46 -1.10
N TRP A 167 -15.60 11.82 0.05
CA TRP A 167 -15.74 12.46 1.36
C TRP A 167 -14.36 12.52 2.00
N ALA A 168 -14.03 13.66 2.61
CA ALA A 168 -12.76 13.81 3.30
C ALA A 168 -12.94 14.55 4.63
N MET A 169 -12.35 14.00 5.69
CA MET A 169 -12.26 14.64 7.00
C MET A 169 -10.89 14.45 7.61
N GLU A 170 -10.53 15.36 8.50
CA GLU A 170 -9.21 15.45 9.09
C GLU A 170 -9.32 15.77 10.57
N THR A 171 -8.33 15.33 11.33
CA THR A 171 -8.09 15.72 12.71
C THR A 171 -6.59 15.88 12.93
N ASN A 172 -6.22 16.61 13.97
CA ASN A 172 -4.83 16.82 14.35
C ASN A 172 -4.66 16.59 15.86
N SER A 173 -3.48 16.10 16.25
CA SER A 173 -3.08 15.95 17.65
C SER A 173 -1.60 16.31 17.80
N GLY A 174 -1.32 17.50 18.32
CA GLY A 174 0.05 18.03 18.29
C GLY A 174 0.47 18.30 16.83
N SER A 175 1.62 17.73 16.44
CA SER A 175 2.15 17.79 15.05
C SER A 175 1.57 16.71 14.14
N ASP A 176 0.85 15.72 14.68
CA ASP A 176 0.31 14.63 13.89
C ASP A 176 -0.99 15.05 13.22
N ILE A 177 -1.12 14.70 11.94
CA ILE A 177 -2.30 14.96 11.11
C ILE A 177 -2.82 13.62 10.63
N VAL A 178 -4.12 13.38 10.84
CA VAL A 178 -4.79 12.18 10.30
C VAL A 178 -5.92 12.59 9.40
N THR A 179 -5.82 12.20 8.13
CA THR A 179 -6.81 12.52 7.10
C THR A 179 -7.45 11.24 6.59
N THR A 180 -8.77 11.18 6.54
CA THR A 180 -9.51 10.07 5.93
C THR A 180 -10.18 10.52 4.65
N TYR A 181 -9.98 9.77 3.56
CA TYR A 181 -10.70 9.88 2.30
C TYR A 181 -11.59 8.64 2.10
N LEU A 182 -12.84 8.86 1.74
CA LEU A 182 -13.75 7.81 1.27
C LEU A 182 -14.02 8.05 -0.22
N ILE A 183 -13.51 7.15 -1.06
CA ILE A 183 -13.69 7.18 -2.50
C ILE A 183 -14.91 6.33 -2.84
N LYS A 184 -16.01 6.98 -3.21
CA LYS A 184 -17.32 6.34 -3.41
C LYS A 184 -17.54 5.90 -4.85
N ASN A 185 -16.52 5.30 -5.45
CA ASN A 185 -16.64 4.66 -6.75
C ASN A 185 -17.34 3.31 -6.60
N GLN A 186 -18.38 3.02 -7.41
CA GLN A 186 -19.14 1.77 -7.32
C GLN A 186 -18.31 0.53 -7.72
N GLU A 187 -17.36 0.68 -8.63
CA GLU A 187 -16.53 -0.43 -9.12
C GLU A 187 -15.41 -0.76 -8.13
N GLN A 188 -14.84 0.27 -7.50
CA GLN A 188 -13.76 0.14 -6.53
C GLN A 188 -13.92 1.15 -5.38
N PRO A 189 -14.81 0.87 -4.42
CA PRO A 189 -14.94 1.69 -3.22
C PRO A 189 -13.67 1.60 -2.37
N LEU A 190 -13.11 2.73 -1.94
CA LEU A 190 -11.88 2.77 -1.14
C LEU A 190 -12.07 3.63 0.11
N LYS A 191 -11.43 3.21 1.20
CA LYS A 191 -11.13 4.07 2.34
C LYS A 191 -9.62 4.19 2.49
N LEU A 192 -9.14 5.43 2.47
CA LEU A 192 -7.74 5.78 2.67
C LEU A 192 -7.64 6.53 4.00
N THR A 193 -6.76 6.10 4.89
CA THR A 193 -6.46 6.83 6.14
C THR A 193 -4.99 7.16 6.17
N LEU A 194 -4.66 8.44 6.03
CA LEU A 194 -3.31 8.95 5.96
C LEU A 194 -2.92 9.45 7.35
N PHE A 195 -1.78 9.00 7.85
CA PHE A 195 -1.11 9.45 9.05
C PHE A 195 0.15 10.19 8.61
N THR A 196 0.21 11.50 8.85
CA THR A 196 1.33 12.36 8.44
C THR A 196 1.66 13.35 9.56
N LYS A 197 2.69 14.19 9.34
CA LYS A 197 3.09 15.23 10.28
C LYS A 197 3.16 16.59 9.60
N GLU A 198 3.08 17.66 10.39
CA GLU A 198 3.25 19.04 9.89
C GLU A 198 4.60 19.26 9.16
N ASP A 199 5.67 18.58 9.60
CA ASP A 199 7.02 18.67 9.03
C ASP A 199 7.38 17.54 8.05
N ALA A 200 6.45 16.62 7.82
CA ALA A 200 6.57 15.51 6.86
C ALA A 200 5.19 15.29 6.21
N ASP A 201 4.81 16.21 5.32
CA ASP A 201 3.53 16.12 4.61
C ASP A 201 3.67 15.32 3.31
N HIS A 202 3.49 14.01 3.44
CA HIS A 202 3.52 13.05 2.33
C HIS A 202 2.13 12.82 1.71
N ARG A 203 1.11 13.62 2.06
CA ARG A 203 -0.28 13.34 1.64
C ARG A 203 -0.43 13.29 0.13
N ASN A 204 0.19 14.22 -0.61
CA ASN A 204 0.06 14.18 -2.07
C ASN A 204 0.75 12.95 -2.67
N ALA A 205 1.97 12.59 -2.25
CA ALA A 205 2.64 11.37 -2.69
C ALA A 205 1.78 10.11 -2.48
N PHE A 206 1.17 9.97 -1.28
CA PHE A 206 0.24 8.89 -0.99
C PHE A 206 -0.97 8.88 -1.92
N LEU A 207 -1.60 10.04 -2.14
CA LEU A 207 -2.77 10.14 -3.01
C LEU A 207 -2.44 9.85 -4.46
N GLU A 208 -1.29 10.31 -4.99
CA GLU A 208 -0.88 10.01 -6.37
C GLU A 208 -0.60 8.53 -6.57
N MET A 209 0.00 7.84 -5.60
CA MET A 209 0.12 6.38 -5.64
C MET A 209 -1.26 5.69 -5.53
N ALA A 210 -2.16 6.19 -4.67
CA ALA A 210 -3.50 5.62 -4.47
C ALA A 210 -4.39 5.72 -5.72
N LYS A 211 -4.25 6.78 -6.53
CA LYS A 211 -4.94 6.91 -7.83
C LYS A 211 -4.62 5.76 -8.80
N THR A 212 -3.52 5.05 -8.57
CA THR A 212 -3.09 3.92 -9.40
C THR A 212 -3.58 2.56 -8.91
N ILE A 213 -4.35 2.53 -7.82
CA ILE A 213 -4.94 1.30 -7.29
C ILE A 213 -5.93 0.76 -8.34
N MET A 214 -5.75 -0.49 -8.71
CA MET A 214 -6.63 -1.21 -9.64
C MET A 214 -6.92 -2.59 -9.07
N LYS A 215 -8.20 -2.96 -9.01
CA LYS A 215 -8.61 -4.30 -8.58
C LYS A 215 -8.08 -5.34 -9.55
N GLU A 216 -7.52 -6.41 -9.02
CA GLU A 216 -7.03 -7.55 -9.80
C GLU A 216 -8.07 -8.66 -9.79
N ASN A 217 -8.35 -9.22 -10.96
CA ASN A 217 -9.14 -10.42 -11.08
C ASN A 217 -8.18 -11.62 -10.98
N LYS A 218 -8.34 -12.45 -9.95
CA LYS A 218 -7.68 -13.75 -9.86
C LYS A 218 -8.55 -14.83 -10.49
#